data_AF-A0A3B8L0K9-F1
#
_entry.id   AF-A0A3B8L0K9-F1
#
_cell.length_a   1.000
_cell.length_b   1.000
_cell.length_c   1.000
_cell.angle_alpha   90.00
_cell.angle_beta   90.00
_cell.angle_gamma   90.00
#
_symmetry.space_group_name_H-M   'P 1'
#
loop_
_entity.id
_entity.type
_entity.pdbx_description
1 polymer ?
#
loop_
_entity_poly.entity_id
_entity_poly.type
_entity_poly.pdbx_seq_one_letter_code
_entity_poly.pdbx_strand_id
1 'polypeptide(L)'
;MTVRPSRWKWILAVCLAAIVSGLLWSQRIPSPPPDLINSIGMRFRNIPAGQFLMGAIPNDTNAQDDEKPRHPVILTDNFFLGQFEVTQRQFHIVMGTNPSWFRRVGRGQEALGWSIDPDTLPVEMVSWQDAVEFCNRLGNLPEERTAGRRYRLPTEAEWEYA
;
A
#
# COMPACT_ATOMS: atom_id res chain seq x y z
N MET A 1 -44.54 -41.42 66.50
CA MET A 1 -44.71 -39.97 66.25
C MET A 1 -43.42 -39.49 65.60
N THR A 2 -43.36 -39.50 64.26
CA THR A 2 -43.38 -38.32 63.34
C THR A 2 -41.98 -37.67 63.27
N VAL A 3 -41.23 -37.65 62.16
CA VAL A 3 -41.58 -37.43 60.74
C VAL A 3 -40.56 -38.15 59.82
N ARG A 4 -41.02 -38.57 58.62
CA ARG A 4 -40.26 -39.24 57.54
C ARG A 4 -39.31 -38.27 56.78
N PRO A 5 -38.27 -38.75 56.09
CA PRO A 5 -37.45 -37.93 55.20
C PRO A 5 -38.06 -37.85 53.76
N SER A 6 -38.02 -36.66 53.15
CA SER A 6 -38.31 -36.40 51.72
C SER A 6 -37.25 -35.44 51.16
N ARG A 7 -36.37 -35.87 50.25
CA ARG A 7 -36.49 -35.96 48.78
C ARG A 7 -36.38 -34.61 48.03
N TRP A 8 -35.28 -34.48 47.28
CA TRP A 8 -35.05 -33.69 46.04
C TRP A 8 -34.65 -32.20 46.24
N LYS A 9 -33.70 -31.56 45.53
CA LYS A 9 -32.70 -31.89 44.49
C LYS A 9 -31.98 -30.56 44.11
N TRP A 10 -30.64 -30.57 43.95
CA TRP A 10 -29.76 -29.57 43.27
C TRP A 10 -29.72 -28.15 43.90
N ILE A 11 -28.61 -27.41 44.04
CA ILE A 11 -27.62 -26.99 43.02
C ILE A 11 -26.29 -26.58 43.72
N LEU A 12 -25.18 -27.10 43.17
CA LEU A 12 -23.81 -26.59 42.96
C LEU A 12 -23.40 -25.25 43.63
N ALA A 13 -22.33 -25.18 44.43
CA ALA A 13 -20.89 -25.19 44.09
C ALA A 13 -20.27 -23.79 43.86
N VAL A 14 -19.05 -23.64 44.40
CA VAL A 14 -18.00 -22.65 44.07
C VAL A 14 -18.19 -21.22 44.60
N CYS A 15 -17.61 -20.96 45.77
CA CYS A 15 -17.20 -19.62 46.20
C CYS A 15 -15.78 -19.67 46.75
N LEU A 16 -14.78 -19.60 45.85
CA LEU A 16 -13.47 -18.99 46.12
C LEU A 16 -12.65 -19.00 44.81
N ALA A 17 -12.32 -17.81 44.30
CA ALA A 17 -11.31 -17.45 43.28
C ALA A 17 -11.88 -16.53 42.19
N ALA A 18 -12.24 -15.30 42.57
CA ALA A 18 -12.43 -14.18 41.63
C ALA A 18 -11.31 -13.16 41.77
N ILE A 19 -10.07 -13.65 41.88
CA ILE A 19 -8.87 -12.86 41.69
C ILE A 19 -8.11 -13.60 40.58
N VAL A 20 -7.67 -12.88 39.55
CA VAL A 20 -6.99 -13.37 38.33
C VAL A 20 -7.90 -13.78 37.17
N SER A 21 -8.73 -12.86 36.68
CA SER A 21 -9.17 -12.88 35.27
C SER A 21 -9.25 -11.49 34.63
N GLY A 22 -8.47 -10.54 35.17
CA GLY A 22 -8.06 -9.34 34.44
C GLY A 22 -6.90 -9.65 33.49
N LEU A 23 -6.97 -10.75 32.71
CA LEU A 23 -6.12 -10.87 31.54
C LEU A 23 -6.65 -9.87 30.53
N LEU A 24 -6.03 -8.70 30.55
CA LEU A 24 -5.89 -7.78 29.43
C LEU A 24 -6.04 -8.56 28.12
N TRP A 25 -7.21 -8.48 27.50
CA TRP A 25 -7.29 -8.57 26.06
C TRP A 25 -6.50 -7.36 25.56
N SER A 26 -5.18 -7.53 25.48
CA SER A 26 -4.37 -6.75 24.56
C SER A 26 -4.98 -7.07 23.21
N GLN A 27 -5.83 -6.16 22.74
CA GLN A 27 -6.14 -6.06 21.33
C GLN A 27 -4.78 -5.84 20.67
N ARG A 28 -4.10 -6.93 20.30
CA ARG A 28 -2.97 -6.84 19.38
C ARG A 28 -3.60 -6.32 18.10
N ILE A 29 -3.60 -5.00 17.95
CA ILE A 29 -3.82 -4.35 16.66
C ILE A 29 -2.79 -5.04 15.76
N PRO A 30 -3.21 -5.76 14.71
CA PRO A 30 -2.27 -6.35 13.78
C PRO A 30 -1.34 -5.23 13.31
N SER A 31 -0.03 -5.40 13.51
CA SER A 31 0.93 -4.44 12.95
C SER A 31 0.68 -4.39 11.44
N PRO A 32 0.61 -3.19 10.83
CA PRO A 32 0.46 -3.10 9.39
C PRO A 32 1.57 -3.93 8.72
N PRO A 33 1.27 -4.60 7.58
CA PRO A 33 2.28 -5.29 6.79
C PRO A 33 3.54 -4.43 6.65
N PRO A 34 4.74 -5.00 6.82
CA PRO A 34 5.97 -4.24 6.70
C PRO A 34 6.13 -3.72 5.26
N ASP A 35 6.90 -2.64 5.12
CA ASP A 35 7.36 -2.18 3.82
C ASP A 35 8.04 -3.31 3.04
N LEU A 36 7.88 -3.25 1.73
CA LEU A 36 8.35 -4.27 0.80
C LEU A 36 9.49 -3.72 -0.05
N ILE A 37 10.53 -4.53 -0.26
CA ILE A 37 11.54 -4.29 -1.30
C ILE A 37 11.45 -5.45 -2.30
N ASN A 38 11.26 -5.14 -3.59
CA ASN A 38 11.17 -6.16 -4.63
C ASN A 38 12.56 -6.57 -5.16
N SER A 39 12.60 -7.50 -6.13
CA SER A 39 13.86 -8.05 -6.66
C SER A 39 14.77 -7.03 -7.34
N ILE A 40 14.22 -5.91 -7.81
CA ILE A 40 14.99 -4.84 -8.47
C ILE A 40 15.28 -3.64 -7.56
N GLY A 41 14.96 -3.76 -6.27
CA GLY A 41 15.25 -2.74 -5.25
C GLY A 41 14.23 -1.61 -5.16
N MET A 42 13.06 -1.72 -5.78
CA MET A 42 11.97 -0.77 -5.56
C MET A 42 11.41 -0.95 -4.14
N ARG A 43 11.21 0.17 -3.44
CA ARG A 43 10.56 0.20 -2.12
C ARG A 43 9.07 0.47 -2.29
N PHE A 44 8.25 -0.31 -1.62
CA PHE A 44 6.80 -0.10 -1.56
C PHE A 44 6.36 0.06 -0.11
N ARG A 45 5.50 1.05 0.11
CA ARG A 45 4.85 1.30 1.39
C ARG A 45 3.52 0.58 1.42
N ASN A 46 3.23 -0.09 2.53
CA ASN A 46 1.91 -0.64 2.77
C ASN A 46 0.95 0.50 3.18
N ILE A 47 -0.08 0.71 2.38
CA ILE A 47 -1.11 1.72 2.60
C ILE A 47 -2.35 1.00 3.15
N PRO A 48 -2.76 1.27 4.42
CA PRO A 48 -3.91 0.62 5.01
C PRO A 48 -5.23 0.99 4.33
N ALA A 49 -6.14 0.02 4.25
CA ALA A 49 -7.54 0.25 3.93
C ALA A 49 -8.12 1.39 4.78
N GLY A 50 -9.02 2.16 4.21
CA GLY A 50 -9.61 3.30 4.89
C GLY A 50 -10.57 4.08 4.03
N GLN A 51 -10.95 5.25 4.53
CA GLN A 51 -11.88 6.14 3.87
C GLN A 51 -11.36 7.58 3.92
N PHE A 52 -11.60 8.32 2.86
CA PHE A 52 -11.24 9.73 2.77
C PHE A 52 -12.24 10.48 1.89
N LEU A 53 -12.09 11.81 1.86
CA LEU A 53 -12.83 12.68 0.97
C LEU A 53 -11.91 13.03 -0.20
N MET A 54 -12.21 12.48 -1.38
CA MET A 54 -11.46 12.68 -2.62
C MET A 54 -11.95 13.91 -3.37
N GLY A 55 -11.04 14.69 -3.93
CA GLY A 55 -11.29 15.92 -4.67
C GLY A 55 -11.05 17.20 -3.84
N ALA A 56 -11.17 18.34 -4.51
CA ALA A 56 -10.80 19.63 -3.97
C ALA A 56 -11.58 20.04 -2.70
N ILE A 57 -10.92 20.73 -1.78
CA ILE A 57 -11.58 21.28 -0.60
C ILE A 57 -12.62 22.36 -1.00
N PRO A 58 -13.67 22.57 -0.18
CA PRO A 58 -14.64 23.63 -0.45
C PRO A 58 -13.96 25.00 -0.58
N ASN A 59 -14.34 25.76 -1.61
CA ASN A 59 -13.79 27.09 -1.94
C ASN A 59 -12.31 27.12 -2.34
N ASP A 60 -11.74 26.00 -2.78
CA ASP A 60 -10.46 26.03 -3.48
C ASP A 60 -10.62 26.78 -4.83
N THR A 61 -9.96 27.93 -4.92
CA THR A 61 -9.98 28.80 -6.10
C THR A 61 -9.05 28.34 -7.21
N ASN A 62 -8.09 27.46 -6.90
CA ASN A 62 -7.17 26.88 -7.89
C ASN A 62 -7.69 25.56 -8.48
N ALA A 63 -8.61 24.90 -7.78
CA ALA A 63 -9.20 23.64 -8.22
C ALA A 63 -10.03 23.80 -9.48
N GLN A 64 -9.78 22.92 -10.44
CA GLN A 64 -10.53 22.80 -11.67
C GLN A 64 -11.94 22.22 -11.43
N ASP A 65 -12.78 22.26 -12.46
CA ASP A 65 -14.16 21.77 -12.38
C ASP A 65 -14.25 20.25 -12.24
N ASP A 66 -13.28 19.51 -12.79
CA ASP A 66 -13.19 18.04 -12.71
C ASP A 66 -12.65 17.53 -11.37
N GLU A 67 -12.04 18.40 -10.56
CA GLU A 67 -11.64 18.09 -9.18
C GLU A 67 -12.82 18.21 -8.17
N LYS A 68 -14.02 18.57 -8.66
CA LYS A 68 -15.22 18.87 -7.86
C LYS A 68 -16.42 18.00 -8.31
N PRO A 69 -17.38 17.71 -7.42
CA PRO A 69 -17.35 17.97 -5.98
C PRO A 69 -16.54 16.92 -5.23
N ARG A 70 -16.06 17.32 -4.05
CA ARG A 70 -15.45 16.39 -3.11
C ARG A 70 -16.44 15.31 -2.68
N HIS A 71 -16.02 14.05 -2.67
CA HIS A 71 -16.91 12.91 -2.39
C HIS A 71 -16.21 11.83 -1.54
N PRO A 72 -16.95 11.02 -0.76
CA PRO A 72 -16.35 9.96 0.05
C PRO A 72 -15.91 8.79 -0.82
N VAL A 73 -14.69 8.31 -0.58
CA VAL A 73 -14.14 7.09 -1.18
C VAL A 73 -13.71 6.14 -0.07
N ILE A 74 -13.99 4.85 -0.26
CA ILE A 74 -13.62 3.77 0.66
C ILE A 74 -12.71 2.80 -0.10
N LEU A 75 -11.48 2.64 0.39
CA LEU A 75 -10.55 1.60 -0.03
C LEU A 75 -10.69 0.43 0.94
N THR A 76 -11.23 -0.69 0.46
CA THR A 76 -11.58 -1.85 1.30
C THR A 76 -10.39 -2.71 1.68
N ASP A 77 -9.32 -2.63 0.89
CA ASP A 77 -8.15 -3.49 1.00
C ASP A 77 -6.90 -2.65 1.19
N ASN A 78 -5.94 -3.22 1.93
CA ASN A 78 -4.59 -2.66 1.95
C ASN A 78 -3.97 -2.82 0.56
N PHE A 79 -3.15 -1.87 0.16
CA PHE A 79 -2.38 -1.95 -1.07
C PHE A 79 -0.95 -1.47 -0.84
N PHE A 80 -0.06 -1.83 -1.77
CA PHE A 80 1.32 -1.35 -1.76
C PHE A 80 1.49 -0.30 -2.84
N LEU A 81 2.03 0.86 -2.49
CA LEU A 81 2.40 1.91 -3.45
C LEU A 81 3.91 2.12 -3.46
N GLY A 82 4.47 2.34 -4.65
CA GLY A 82 5.88 2.67 -4.78
C GLY A 82 6.19 3.92 -3.95
N GLN A 83 7.22 3.84 -3.09
CA GLN A 83 7.62 4.97 -2.25
C GLN A 83 8.11 6.15 -3.09
N PHE A 84 8.65 5.84 -4.27
CA PHE A 84 9.18 6.80 -5.22
C PHE A 84 8.65 6.45 -6.61
N GLU A 85 8.73 7.41 -7.53
CA GLU A 85 8.53 7.18 -8.95
C GLU A 85 9.52 6.12 -9.47
N VAL A 86 9.14 5.41 -10.53
CA VAL A 86 10.01 4.40 -11.15
C VAL A 86 11.24 5.10 -11.71
N THR A 87 12.44 4.69 -11.28
CA THR A 87 13.67 5.33 -11.75
C THR A 87 14.07 4.85 -13.15
N GLN A 88 14.89 5.64 -13.84
CA GLN A 88 15.45 5.27 -15.15
C GLN A 88 16.16 3.91 -15.10
N ARG A 89 16.93 3.62 -14.04
CA ARG A 89 17.59 2.33 -13.85
C ARG A 89 16.59 1.19 -13.71
N GLN A 90 15.55 1.36 -12.89
CA GLN A 90 14.53 0.34 -12.65
C GLN A 90 13.76 0.04 -13.94
N PHE A 91 13.36 1.08 -14.66
CA PHE A 91 12.70 0.94 -15.96
C PHE A 91 13.59 0.21 -16.96
N HIS A 92 14.87 0.57 -17.05
CA HIS A 92 15.81 -0.09 -17.94
C HIS A 92 16.01 -1.58 -17.63
N ILE A 93 16.11 -1.96 -16.35
CA ILE A 93 16.22 -3.37 -15.92
C ILE A 93 15.04 -4.20 -16.45
N VAL A 94 13.82 -3.65 -16.43
CA VAL A 94 12.59 -4.37 -16.78
C VAL A 94 12.30 -4.31 -18.30
N MET A 95 12.51 -3.15 -18.90
CA MET A 95 12.10 -2.85 -20.28
C MET A 95 13.23 -3.01 -21.30
N GLY A 96 14.49 -2.98 -20.85
CA GLY A 96 15.67 -3.02 -21.71
C GLY A 96 15.98 -1.72 -22.45
N THR A 97 15.18 -0.67 -22.24
CA THR A 97 15.32 0.64 -22.88
C THR A 97 15.22 1.76 -21.85
N ASN A 98 15.65 2.97 -22.22
CA ASN A 98 15.46 4.17 -21.41
C ASN A 98 15.03 5.32 -22.33
N PRO A 99 13.72 5.64 -22.38
CA PRO A 99 13.19 6.67 -23.27
C PRO A 99 13.45 8.11 -22.78
N SER A 100 13.85 8.27 -21.52
CA SER A 100 14.03 9.55 -20.84
C SER A 100 14.85 10.55 -21.67
N TRP A 101 14.36 11.79 -21.73
CA TRP A 101 15.09 12.95 -22.23
C TRP A 101 16.31 13.27 -21.35
N PHE A 102 16.13 13.33 -20.03
CA PHE A 102 17.16 13.67 -19.04
C PHE A 102 17.96 12.44 -18.61
N ARG A 103 18.67 11.84 -19.56
CA ARG A 103 19.44 10.61 -19.35
C ARG A 103 20.95 10.83 -19.52
N ARG A 104 21.73 9.87 -19.01
CA ARG A 104 23.21 9.90 -19.03
C ARG A 104 23.82 10.22 -20.38
N VAL A 105 23.26 9.68 -21.46
CA VAL A 105 23.70 9.94 -22.84
C VAL A 105 22.48 10.22 -23.70
N GLY A 106 22.31 11.47 -24.15
CA GLY A 106 21.13 11.85 -24.92
C GLY A 106 20.95 13.36 -25.08
N ARG A 107 19.78 13.75 -25.59
CA ARG A 107 19.48 15.15 -25.95
C ARG A 107 19.38 16.08 -24.75
N GLY A 108 18.92 15.58 -23.60
CA GLY A 108 18.83 16.35 -22.36
C GLY A 108 20.06 16.27 -21.47
N GLN A 109 21.15 15.62 -21.92
CA GLN A 109 22.31 15.37 -21.06
C GLN A 109 22.96 16.66 -20.56
N GLU A 110 23.05 17.69 -21.40
CA GLU A 110 23.68 18.97 -21.05
C GLU A 110 22.92 19.76 -19.98
N ALA A 111 21.62 19.45 -19.79
CA ALA A 111 20.81 20.05 -18.74
C ALA A 111 21.04 19.39 -17.36
N LEU A 112 21.75 18.25 -17.32
CA LEU A 112 22.07 17.57 -16.07
C LEU A 112 23.28 18.24 -15.40
N GLY A 113 23.12 18.57 -14.11
CA GLY A 113 24.25 18.99 -13.30
C GLY A 113 25.28 17.87 -13.12
N TRP A 114 26.56 18.22 -12.97
CA TRP A 114 27.67 17.27 -12.86
C TRP A 114 27.56 16.28 -11.67
N SER A 115 26.78 16.64 -10.64
CA SER A 115 26.55 15.84 -9.44
C SER A 115 25.27 15.00 -9.49
N ILE A 116 24.52 15.05 -10.59
CA ILE A 116 23.26 14.31 -10.74
C ILE A 116 23.55 12.94 -11.35
N ASP A 117 23.08 11.88 -10.69
CA ASP A 117 23.08 10.54 -11.26
C ASP A 117 21.74 10.26 -11.98
N PRO A 118 21.70 10.23 -13.32
CA PRO A 118 20.44 10.11 -14.06
C PRO A 118 19.71 8.80 -13.84
N ASP A 119 20.45 7.75 -13.46
CA ASP A 119 19.90 6.43 -13.17
C ASP A 119 18.96 6.42 -11.95
N THR A 120 19.09 7.43 -11.08
CA THR A 120 18.25 7.65 -9.90
C THR A 120 17.05 8.58 -10.16
N LEU A 121 17.04 9.28 -11.30
CA LEU A 121 15.92 10.15 -11.67
C LEU A 121 14.70 9.31 -12.07
N PRO A 122 13.49 9.87 -11.96
CA PRO A 122 12.29 9.27 -12.54
C PRO A 122 12.48 9.00 -14.03
N VAL A 123 11.95 7.88 -14.51
CA VAL A 123 11.81 7.67 -15.95
C VAL A 123 10.74 8.61 -16.49
N GLU A 124 11.04 9.24 -17.63
CA GLU A 124 10.10 10.12 -18.33
C GLU A 124 10.14 9.84 -19.85
N MET A 125 9.33 10.55 -20.63
CA MET A 125 9.00 10.21 -22.03
C MET A 125 8.39 8.81 -22.20
N VAL A 126 7.67 8.33 -21.17
CA VAL A 126 6.92 7.06 -21.22
C VAL A 126 5.46 7.32 -21.51
N SER A 127 4.85 6.49 -22.36
CA SER A 127 3.39 6.49 -22.52
C SER A 127 2.71 5.74 -21.38
N TRP A 128 1.39 5.91 -21.27
CA TRP A 128 0.59 5.09 -20.35
C TRP A 128 0.72 3.59 -20.66
N GLN A 129 0.77 3.23 -21.94
CA GLN A 129 0.94 1.85 -22.39
C GLN A 129 2.30 1.28 -21.97
N ASP A 130 3.37 2.07 -22.05
CA ASP A 130 4.70 1.66 -21.58
C ASP A 130 4.71 1.43 -20.06
N ALA A 131 3.98 2.25 -19.31
CA ALA A 131 3.88 2.11 -17.86
C ALA A 131 3.11 0.84 -17.45
N VAL A 132 2.02 0.51 -18.17
CA VAL A 132 1.30 -0.76 -17.98
C VAL A 132 2.17 -1.96 -18.37
N GLU A 133 2.89 -1.87 -19.48
CA GLU A 133 3.80 -2.94 -19.91
C GLU A 133 4.94 -3.14 -18.91
N PHE A 134 5.50 -2.06 -18.34
CA PHE A 134 6.46 -2.14 -17.24
C PHE A 134 5.90 -2.94 -16.06
N CYS A 135 4.68 -2.65 -15.60
CA CYS A 135 4.03 -3.40 -14.52
C CYS A 135 3.88 -4.89 -14.87
N ASN A 136 3.44 -5.20 -16.10
CA ASN A 136 3.29 -6.57 -16.56
C ASN A 136 4.62 -7.32 -16.58
N ARG A 137 5.68 -6.73 -17.15
CA ARG A 137 7.00 -7.36 -17.21
C ARG A 137 7.63 -7.52 -15.84
N LEU A 138 7.50 -6.52 -14.97
CA LEU A 138 7.98 -6.59 -13.59
C LEU A 138 7.31 -7.77 -12.86
N GLY A 139 5.99 -7.91 -12.94
CA GLY A 139 5.27 -9.04 -12.34
C GLY A 139 5.62 -10.41 -12.94
N ASN A 140 6.16 -10.44 -14.15
CA ASN A 140 6.57 -11.67 -14.82
C ASN A 140 8.02 -12.10 -14.51
N LEU A 141 8.80 -11.28 -13.80
CA LEU A 141 10.14 -11.68 -13.36
C LEU A 141 10.06 -12.94 -12.46
N PRO A 142 11.01 -13.88 -12.56
CA PRO A 142 10.96 -15.15 -11.81
C PRO A 142 10.83 -14.96 -10.29
N GLU A 143 11.57 -14.01 -9.72
CA GLU A 143 11.56 -13.70 -8.29
C GLU A 143 10.21 -13.13 -7.86
N GLU A 144 9.58 -12.32 -8.71
CA GLU A 144 8.29 -11.67 -8.47
C GLU A 144 7.13 -12.67 -8.54
N ARG A 145 7.17 -13.55 -9.54
CA ARG A 145 6.22 -14.67 -9.65
C ARG A 145 6.32 -15.63 -8.48
N THR A 146 7.55 -15.96 -8.06
CA THR A 146 7.79 -16.84 -6.90
C THR A 146 7.28 -16.23 -5.61
N ALA A 147 7.42 -14.91 -5.46
CA ALA A 147 6.86 -14.16 -4.34
C ALA A 147 5.34 -13.93 -4.43
N GLY A 148 4.68 -14.34 -5.53
CA GLY A 148 3.25 -14.14 -5.74
C GLY A 148 2.84 -12.68 -5.92
N ARG A 149 3.77 -11.79 -6.28
CA ARG A 149 3.53 -10.35 -6.41
C ARG A 149 2.94 -10.00 -7.76
N ARG A 150 2.02 -9.02 -7.76
CA ARG A 150 1.40 -8.46 -8.97
C ARG A 150 1.55 -6.95 -8.93
N TYR A 151 1.80 -6.35 -10.09
CA TYR A 151 2.03 -4.93 -10.23
C TYR A 151 1.02 -4.34 -11.21
N ARG A 152 0.59 -3.12 -10.92
CA ARG A 152 -0.27 -2.29 -11.77
C ARG A 152 -0.04 -0.82 -11.44
N LEU A 153 -0.56 0.07 -12.26
CA LEU A 153 -0.70 1.47 -11.90
C LEU A 153 -1.72 1.62 -10.74
N PRO A 154 -1.54 2.61 -9.85
CA PRO A 154 -2.56 2.94 -8.86
C PRO A 154 -3.83 3.43 -9.58
N THR A 155 -4.98 3.24 -8.94
CA THR A 155 -6.16 4.02 -9.33
C THR A 155 -5.97 5.49 -8.93
N GLU A 156 -6.74 6.40 -9.52
CA GLU A 156 -6.69 7.81 -9.13
C GLU A 156 -6.98 7.99 -7.62
N ALA A 157 -7.98 7.27 -7.10
CA ALA A 157 -8.31 7.25 -5.68
C ALA A 157 -7.19 6.72 -4.78
N GLU A 158 -6.48 5.67 -5.20
CA GLU A 158 -5.32 5.16 -4.46
C GLU A 158 -4.15 6.13 -4.48
N TRP A 159 -3.98 6.88 -5.58
CA TRP A 159 -2.93 7.88 -5.71
C TRP A 159 -3.19 9.11 -4.84
N GLU A 160 -4.43 9.59 -4.77
CA GLU A 160 -4.78 10.74 -3.91
C GLU A 160 -4.82 10.37 -2.41
N TYR A 161 -5.11 9.11 -2.06
CA TYR A 161 -5.20 8.66 -0.67
C TYR A 161 -3.84 8.47 0.02
N ALA A 162 -2.81 8.09 -0.73
CA ALA A 162 -1.51 7.65 -0.20
C ALA A 162 -0.55 8.80 0.15
#